data_AF-A0A178EEY5-F1
#
_entry.id   AF-A0A178EEY5-F1
#
_cell.length_a   1.000
_cell.length_b   1.000
_cell.length_c   1.000
_cell.angle_alpha   90.00
_cell.angle_beta   90.00
_cell.angle_gamma   90.00
#
_symmetry.space_group_name_H-M   'P 1'
#
loop_
_entity.id
_entity.type
_entity.pdbx_description
1 polymer ?
#
loop_
_entity_poly.entity_id
_entity_poly.type
_entity_poly.pdbx_seq_one_letter_code
_entity_poly.pdbx_strand_id
1 'polypeptide(L)'
;MVTAQILEPGNEFLQDLVDQFGKTQKEADKAAVACFYELKSSNVGKIVGKEDRIRFVVSESSGCLDPSDLTSKFSLSRSHFDMNKFGEPTEENFQTVKEVVEEMIEGSHRTVAARCKRNYPSS
;
A
#
# COMPACT_ATOMS: atom_id res chain seq x y z
N MET A 1 18.67 -22.11 4.19
CA MET A 1 18.84 -20.65 4.12
C MET A 1 18.11 -20.19 2.87
N VAL A 2 16.89 -19.67 3.00
CA VAL A 2 16.09 -19.21 1.85
C VAL A 2 16.60 -17.82 1.48
N THR A 3 17.40 -17.73 0.43
CA THR A 3 17.79 -16.45 -0.13
C THR A 3 16.54 -15.81 -0.71
N ALA A 4 16.13 -14.67 -0.15
CA ALA A 4 15.00 -13.89 -0.62
C ALA A 4 15.35 -13.23 -1.97
N GLN A 5 15.49 -14.04 -3.02
CA GLN A 5 15.83 -13.60 -4.38
C GLN A 5 14.88 -12.52 -4.88
N ILE A 6 13.62 -12.53 -4.42
CA ILE A 6 12.61 -11.51 -4.69
C ILE A 6 12.99 -10.10 -4.19
N LEU A 7 13.90 -10.00 -3.23
CA LEU A 7 14.38 -8.72 -2.69
C LEU A 7 15.62 -8.20 -3.43
N GLU A 8 16.14 -8.92 -4.42
CA GLU A 8 17.27 -8.45 -5.20
C GLU A 8 16.85 -7.26 -6.09
N PRO A 9 17.64 -6.17 -6.13
CA PRO A 9 17.38 -5.07 -7.04
C PRO A 9 17.36 -5.56 -8.50
N GLY A 10 16.35 -5.13 -9.28
CA GLY A 10 16.20 -5.57 -10.66
C GLY A 10 15.66 -6.99 -10.82
N ASN A 11 15.07 -7.56 -9.78
CA ASN A 11 14.40 -8.85 -9.87
C ASN A 11 13.21 -8.77 -10.84
N GLU A 12 13.32 -9.45 -11.99
CA GLU A 12 12.29 -9.48 -13.04
C GLU A 12 10.95 -10.02 -12.54
N PHE A 13 10.96 -10.98 -11.62
CA PHE A 13 9.75 -11.56 -11.07
C PHE A 13 8.97 -10.55 -10.19
N LEU A 14 9.67 -9.73 -9.40
CA LEU A 14 9.04 -8.65 -8.64
C LEU A 14 8.47 -7.59 -9.60
N GLN A 15 9.19 -7.25 -10.66
CA GLN A 15 8.71 -6.31 -11.67
C GLN A 15 7.44 -6.84 -12.35
N ASP A 16 7.43 -8.09 -12.78
CA ASP A 16 6.28 -8.74 -13.41
C ASP A 16 5.06 -8.75 -12.47
N LEU A 17 5.26 -8.99 -11.17
CA LEU A 17 4.20 -8.93 -10.17
C LEU A 17 3.60 -7.53 -10.04
N VAL A 18 4.44 -6.49 -9.99
CA VAL A 18 3.98 -5.10 -9.92
C VAL A 18 3.22 -4.72 -11.19
N ASP A 19 3.72 -5.12 -12.36
CA ASP A 19 3.07 -4.87 -13.65
C ASP A 19 1.72 -5.57 -13.76
N GLN A 20 1.61 -6.81 -13.29
CA GLN A 20 0.34 -7.55 -13.24
C GLN A 20 -0.66 -6.87 -12.30
N PHE A 21 -0.21 -6.46 -11.10
CA PHE A 21 -1.05 -5.71 -10.17
C PHE A 21 -1.59 -4.43 -10.82
N GLY A 22 -0.72 -3.64 -11.46
CA GLY A 22 -1.11 -2.41 -12.14
C GLY A 22 -2.10 -2.62 -13.29
N LYS A 23 -2.03 -3.77 -13.99
CA LYS A 23 -3.03 -4.15 -15.01
C LYS A 23 -4.38 -4.48 -14.37
N THR A 24 -4.39 -5.33 -13.34
CA THR A 24 -5.62 -5.71 -12.62
C THR A 24 -6.32 -4.50 -12.00
N GLN A 25 -5.55 -3.54 -11.49
CA GLN A 25 -6.09 -2.35 -10.85
C GLN A 25 -6.77 -1.39 -11.83
N LYS A 26 -6.49 -1.50 -13.14
CA LYS A 26 -7.16 -0.73 -14.20
C LYS A 26 -8.49 -1.34 -14.66
N GLU A 27 -8.85 -2.54 -14.21
CA GLU A 27 -10.08 -3.23 -14.63
C GLU A 27 -11.36 -2.59 -14.06
N ALA A 28 -12.49 -2.82 -14.73
CA ALA A 28 -13.79 -2.36 -14.24
C ALA A 28 -14.20 -3.08 -12.94
N ASP A 29 -14.82 -2.34 -12.02
CA ASP A 29 -15.17 -2.80 -10.66
C ASP A 29 -13.99 -3.47 -9.94
N LYS A 30 -12.77 -2.95 -10.08
CA LYS A 30 -11.61 -3.36 -9.28
C LYS A 30 -11.83 -3.11 -7.78
N ALA A 31 -11.02 -3.77 -6.95
CA ALA A 31 -10.98 -3.46 -5.53
C ALA A 31 -10.40 -2.05 -5.34
N ALA A 32 -10.88 -1.32 -4.33
CA ALA A 32 -10.26 -0.07 -3.94
C ALA A 32 -8.85 -0.34 -3.41
N VAL A 33 -7.92 0.56 -3.74
CA VAL A 33 -6.54 0.53 -3.24
C VAL A 33 -6.26 1.93 -2.69
N ALA A 34 -5.67 1.98 -1.50
CA ALA A 34 -5.14 3.19 -0.90
C ALA A 34 -3.69 2.94 -0.51
N CYS A 35 -2.83 3.92 -0.73
CA CYS A 35 -1.42 3.84 -0.38
C CYS A 35 -1.10 4.81 0.76
N PHE A 36 -0.30 4.34 1.71
CA PHE A 36 0.23 5.15 2.80
C PHE A 36 1.75 5.23 2.65
N TYR A 37 2.31 6.43 2.73
CA TYR A 37 3.74 6.64 2.60
C TYR A 37 4.32 7.43 3.78
N GLU A 38 5.61 7.24 4.04
CA GLU A 38 6.25 7.75 5.24
C GLU A 38 6.83 9.15 5.03
N LEU A 39 6.75 9.99 6.08
CA LEU A 39 7.40 11.30 6.12
C LEU A 39 8.69 11.30 6.95
N LYS A 40 8.86 10.32 7.86
CA LYS A 40 10.04 10.25 8.74
C LYS A 40 11.04 9.24 8.21
N SER A 41 12.31 9.62 8.19
CA SER A 41 13.40 8.74 7.79
C SER A 41 13.53 7.54 8.71
N SER A 42 13.65 6.36 8.11
CA SER A 42 13.81 5.08 8.75
C SER A 42 15.30 4.79 8.92
N ASN A 43 15.76 4.58 10.16
CA ASN A 43 17.15 4.21 10.44
C ASN A 43 17.30 2.68 10.48
N VAL A 44 17.58 2.09 9.32
CA VAL A 44 17.67 0.64 9.19
C VAL A 44 18.97 0.12 9.79
N GLY A 45 20.05 0.91 9.76
CA GLY A 45 21.34 0.57 10.37
C GLY A 45 21.18 0.18 11.84
N LYS A 46 20.43 0.99 12.59
CA LYS A 46 20.13 0.74 14.01
C LYS A 46 19.35 -0.56 14.24
N ILE A 47 18.54 -1.01 13.29
CA ILE A 47 17.71 -2.22 13.40
C ILE A 47 18.49 -3.49 13.04
N VAL A 48 19.40 -3.41 12.07
CA VAL A 48 20.23 -4.55 11.65
C VAL A 48 21.55 -4.67 12.42
N GLY A 49 21.74 -3.90 13.50
CA GLY A 49 22.95 -3.91 14.32
C GLY A 49 24.21 -3.38 13.63
N LYS A 50 24.06 -2.56 12.57
CA LYS A 50 25.15 -1.89 11.86
C LYS A 50 25.21 -0.40 12.22
N GLU A 51 26.28 0.29 11.82
CA GLU A 51 26.45 1.73 12.05
C GLU A 51 25.22 2.57 11.61
N ASP A 52 25.08 3.74 12.22
CA ASP A 52 23.98 4.72 12.12
C ASP A 52 23.82 5.41 10.73
N ARG A 53 24.15 4.70 9.63
CA ARG A 53 24.43 5.30 8.32
C ARG A 53 23.38 5.04 7.24
N ILE A 54 22.45 4.08 7.43
CA ILE A 54 21.42 3.80 6.42
C ILE A 54 20.10 4.43 6.85
N ARG A 55 19.89 5.68 6.42
CA ARG A 55 18.61 6.40 6.53
C ARG A 55 17.95 6.45 5.16
N PHE A 56 16.74 5.94 5.04
CA PHE A 56 15.92 6.13 3.84
C PHE A 56 14.53 6.62 4.21
N VAL A 57 13.85 7.21 3.23
CA VAL A 57 12.42 7.55 3.29
C VAL A 57 11.78 6.85 2.11
N VAL A 58 10.79 6.00 2.37
CA VAL A 58 9.92 5.43 1.33
C VAL A 58 8.87 6.48 0.96
N SER A 59 9.27 7.40 0.08
CA SER A 59 8.41 8.46 -0.45
C SER A 59 7.20 7.90 -1.20
N GLU A 60 6.20 8.75 -1.46
CA GLU A 60 5.05 8.40 -2.31
C GLU A 60 5.45 7.66 -3.59
N SER A 61 6.46 8.17 -4.31
CA SER A 61 6.96 7.61 -5.57
C SER A 61 7.58 6.21 -5.47
N SER A 62 7.99 5.79 -4.28
CA SER A 62 8.58 4.46 -4.03
C SER A 62 7.68 3.56 -3.18
N GLY A 63 6.74 4.15 -2.43
CA GLY A 63 5.80 3.45 -1.55
C GLY A 63 4.44 3.15 -2.18
N CYS A 64 4.09 3.79 -3.30
CA CYS A 64 2.83 3.57 -3.99
C CYS A 64 3.05 2.71 -5.24
N LEU A 65 2.37 1.55 -5.32
CA LEU A 65 2.46 0.63 -6.46
C LEU A 65 1.79 1.16 -7.73
N ASP A 66 0.85 2.09 -7.57
CA ASP A 66 0.24 2.79 -8.69
C ASP A 66 0.50 4.30 -8.54
N PRO A 67 1.27 4.91 -9.45
CA PRO A 67 1.49 6.35 -9.45
C PRO A 67 0.27 7.12 -9.97
N SER A 68 -0.73 6.46 -10.56
CA SER A 68 -1.90 7.14 -11.12
C SER A 68 -2.78 7.79 -10.05
N ASP A 69 -3.50 8.84 -10.44
CA ASP A 69 -4.44 9.57 -9.58
C ASP A 69 -5.69 8.75 -9.21
N LEU A 70 -5.81 7.52 -9.72
CA LEU A 70 -6.91 6.61 -9.38
C LEU A 70 -6.73 5.96 -8.01
N THR A 71 -5.52 6.01 -7.44
CA THR A 71 -5.19 5.50 -6.11
C THR A 71 -5.16 6.65 -5.12
N SER A 72 -5.94 6.55 -4.05
CA SER A 72 -5.84 7.52 -2.94
C SER A 72 -4.52 7.33 -2.21
N LYS A 73 -3.77 8.41 -1.99
CA LYS A 73 -2.44 8.39 -1.37
C LYS A 73 -2.43 9.30 -0.15
N PHE A 74 -1.89 8.78 0.95
CA PHE A 74 -1.91 9.45 2.25
C PHE A 74 -0.51 9.47 2.86
N SER A 75 -0.02 10.66 3.18
CA SER A 75 1.21 10.79 3.96
C SER A 75 0.95 10.51 5.43
N LEU A 76 1.80 9.70 6.07
CA LEU A 76 1.78 9.51 7.52
C LEU A 76 3.06 10.09 8.15
N SER A 77 2.92 10.78 9.29
CA SER A 77 4.05 11.32 10.07
C SER A 77 4.75 10.21 10.87
N ARG A 78 5.13 9.15 10.16
CA ARG A 78 5.66 7.88 10.66
C ARG A 78 6.88 7.47 9.85
N SER A 79 7.60 6.48 10.35
CA SER A 79 8.68 5.75 9.68
C SER A 79 8.18 4.39 9.20
N HIS A 80 8.98 3.71 8.40
CA HIS A 80 8.68 2.39 7.86
C HIS A 80 8.35 1.36 8.95
N PHE A 81 8.95 1.52 10.13
CA PHE A 81 8.87 0.55 11.22
C PHE A 81 7.71 0.78 12.19
N ASP A 82 7.06 1.93 12.11
CA ASP A 82 5.95 2.31 12.98
C ASP A 82 4.71 2.83 12.25
N MET A 83 4.70 2.82 10.91
CA MET A 83 3.54 3.28 10.12
C MET A 83 2.25 2.50 10.37
N ASN A 84 2.35 1.25 10.83
CA ASN A 84 1.20 0.39 11.16
C ASN A 84 1.05 0.16 12.68
N LYS A 85 1.73 0.96 13.50
CA LYS A 85 1.71 0.81 14.96
C LYS A 85 1.05 2.03 15.59
N PHE A 86 -0.13 1.81 16.14
CA PHE A 86 -0.92 2.85 16.78
C PHE A 86 -0.95 2.62 18.28
N GLY A 87 -0.72 3.68 19.04
CA GLY A 87 -0.78 3.61 20.50
C GLY A 87 -2.23 3.56 20.99
N GLU A 88 -3.07 4.43 20.43
CA GLU A 88 -4.46 4.62 20.83
C GLU A 88 -5.35 4.93 19.61
N PRO A 89 -6.67 4.65 19.68
CA PRO A 89 -7.58 4.96 18.59
C PRO A 89 -7.71 6.45 18.28
N THR A 90 -7.46 7.34 19.23
CA THR A 90 -7.58 8.80 19.05
C THR A 90 -6.38 9.42 18.32
N GLU A 91 -5.35 8.64 18.04
CA GLU A 91 -4.18 9.10 17.30
C GLU A 91 -4.55 9.52 15.86
N GLU A 92 -4.00 10.64 15.38
CA GLU A 92 -4.25 11.19 14.05
C GLU A 92 -4.05 10.15 12.93
N ASN A 93 -2.89 9.47 12.87
CA ASN A 93 -2.64 8.48 11.82
C ASN A 93 -3.62 7.28 11.91
N PHE A 94 -4.04 6.91 13.12
CA PHE A 94 -5.04 5.86 13.29
C PHE A 94 -6.38 6.30 12.71
N GLN A 95 -6.82 7.53 13.01
CA GLN A 95 -8.07 8.08 12.47
C GLN A 95 -8.02 8.17 10.94
N THR A 96 -6.90 8.63 10.36
CA THR A 96 -6.72 8.63 8.90
C THR A 96 -6.87 7.24 8.31
N VAL A 97 -6.18 6.23 8.85
CA VAL A 97 -6.30 4.84 8.35
C VAL A 97 -7.72 4.30 8.53
N LYS A 98 -8.35 4.59 9.67
CA LYS A 98 -9.71 4.19 9.98
C LYS A 98 -10.71 4.75 8.96
N GLU A 99 -10.66 6.05 8.70
CA GLU A 99 -11.54 6.74 7.75
C GLU A 99 -11.41 6.12 6.34
N VAL A 100 -10.18 5.91 5.88
CA VAL A 100 -9.92 5.27 4.58
C VAL A 100 -10.50 3.85 4.53
N VAL A 101 -10.33 3.05 5.57
CA VAL A 101 -10.88 1.69 5.63
C VAL A 101 -12.42 1.72 5.63
N GLU A 102 -13.04 2.64 6.37
CA GLU A 102 -14.49 2.81 6.40
C GLU A 102 -15.04 3.19 5.00
N GLU A 103 -14.40 4.12 4.30
CA GLU A 103 -14.74 4.47 2.91
C GLU A 103 -14.59 3.29 1.95
N MET A 104 -13.51 2.51 2.10
CA MET A 104 -13.29 1.31 1.28
C MET A 104 -14.37 0.26 1.51
N ILE A 105 -14.82 0.06 2.74
CA ILE A 105 -15.92 -0.86 3.07
C ILE A 105 -17.21 -0.39 2.40
N GLU A 106 -17.56 0.88 2.52
CA GLU A 106 -18.77 1.43 1.89
C GLU A 106 -18.73 1.27 0.35
N GLY A 107 -17.60 1.61 -0.26
CA GLY A 107 -17.38 1.45 -1.70
C GLY A 107 -17.43 -0.01 -2.16
N SER A 108 -16.96 -0.94 -1.32
CA SER A 108 -16.88 -2.36 -1.67
C SER A 108 -18.24 -2.98 -1.98
N HIS A 109 -19.31 -2.55 -1.29
CA HIS A 109 -20.66 -3.06 -1.54
C HIS A 109 -21.11 -2.79 -2.97
N ARG A 110 -20.82 -1.59 -3.49
CA ARG A 110 -21.13 -1.22 -4.88
C ARG A 110 -20.33 -2.06 -5.86
N THR A 111 -19.02 -2.21 -5.60
CA THR A 111 -18.12 -3.03 -6.41
C THR A 111 -18.56 -4.48 -6.49
N VAL A 112 -18.90 -5.10 -5.35
CA VAL A 112 -19.36 -6.50 -5.31
C VAL A 112 -20.69 -6.66 -6.05
N ALA A 113 -21.64 -5.75 -5.85
CA ALA A 113 -22.92 -5.80 -6.56
C ALA A 113 -22.74 -5.69 -8.09
N ALA A 114 -21.85 -4.82 -8.56
CA ALA A 114 -21.54 -4.67 -9.99
C ALA A 114 -20.92 -5.95 -10.57
N ARG A 115 -19.97 -6.58 -9.86
CA ARG A 115 -19.38 -7.87 -10.25
C ARG A 115 -20.43 -8.98 -10.34
N CYS A 116 -21.35 -9.05 -9.38
CA CYS A 116 -22.43 -10.03 -9.39
C CYS A 116 -23.31 -9.89 -10.64
N LYS A 117 -23.74 -8.66 -10.98
CA LYS A 117 -24.54 -8.41 -12.18
C LYS A 117 -23.81 -8.75 -13.47
N ARG A 118 -22.50 -8.47 -13.53
CA ARG A 118 -21.67 -8.77 -14.70
C ARG A 118 -21.54 -10.28 -14.94
N ASN A 119 -21.37 -11.05 -13.87
CA ASN A 119 -21.20 -12.50 -13.95
C ASN A 119 -22.53 -13.25 -14.13
N TYR A 120 -23.65 -12.63 -13.74
CA TYR A 120 -24.99 -13.19 -13.85
C TYR A 120 -25.96 -12.15 -14.44
N PRO A 121 -25.86 -11.84 -15.75
CA PRO A 121 -26.77 -10.89 -16.37
C PRO A 121 -28.19 -11.47 -16.39
N SER A 122 -29.17 -10.68 -15.95
CA SER A 122 -30.58 -11.04 -16.09
C SER A 122 -30.90 -11.23 -17.56
N SER A 123 -31.52 -12.38 -17.89
CA SER A 123 -31.92 -12.78 -19.26
C SER A 123 -32.94 -11.83 -19.87
#